data_AF-A0A4U0WW67-F1
#
_entry.id   AF-A0A4U0WW67-F1
#
_cell.length_a   1.000
_cell.length_b   1.000
_cell.length_c   1.000
_cell.angle_alpha   90.00
_cell.angle_beta   90.00
_cell.angle_gamma   90.00
#
_symmetry.space_group_name_H-M   'P 1'
#
loop_
_entity.id
_entity.type
_entity.pdbx_description
1 polymer ?
#
loop_
_entity_poly.entity_id
_entity_poly.type
_entity_poly.pdbx_seq_one_letter_code
_entity_poly.pdbx_strand_id
1 'polypeptide(L)'
;MLATLARRNLCSTPLPRRLIVHAVLRPGASPRPPPRDRTEAVRTAHFDPSTSARNLPKEPESISFQTFQERAASRTATLSDARGCVLHHDAPLHNLSPERRREEVKAQAVGGRVLMWLWETGCGGDGIFRNDHHFTNTLCSLLVEEDLEDFTWKWIEVACQEVKTRIDSTGAAYDPRELAWTGRLLGALAAAHLALAPGRLADNALERYCRALGMIEQAKAACDPYPPLVAMYVVLDRALKRPTCLPCSTRGFEAFLASQGLVNTADRVALSVAGLHLYHPTRPTAKPMLRLLQSKDPMLDTVLSGSRPSGRNQMGGELLRAAYILRCEGAEDEAAFVEAVVEASTPAVWLTRETVYRVTGTDPKLVHLTKGTPRLNPPSQLAVFRPLKIDRDTPIPAPSAAEGPSSPIPPESIQTPSGRHDVGSPHEDGGRLPHSGQ
;
A
#
# COMPACT_ATOMS: atom_id res chain seq x y z
N MET A 1 -14.66 -31.58 2.91
CA MET A 1 -13.24 -32.01 2.95
C MET A 1 -12.30 -30.86 3.34
N LEU A 2 -12.46 -29.64 2.79
CA LEU A 2 -11.68 -28.44 3.19
C LEU A 2 -11.91 -27.97 4.65
N ALA A 3 -13.12 -28.10 5.20
CA ALA A 3 -13.40 -27.75 6.60
C ALA A 3 -12.79 -28.72 7.64
N THR A 4 -12.36 -29.91 7.22
CA THR A 4 -11.92 -30.99 8.13
C THR A 4 -10.40 -31.01 8.33
N LEU A 5 -9.63 -30.41 7.42
CA LEU A 5 -8.15 -30.35 7.51
C LEU A 5 -7.65 -29.19 8.37
N ALA A 6 -8.43 -28.10 8.53
CA ALA A 6 -8.05 -26.98 9.40
C ALA A 6 -8.02 -27.34 10.91
N ARG A 7 -8.61 -28.47 11.32
CA ARG A 7 -8.58 -28.94 12.72
C ARG A 7 -7.48 -29.96 13.03
N ARG A 8 -6.81 -30.54 12.02
CA ARG A 8 -5.87 -31.66 12.23
C ARG A 8 -4.41 -31.28 12.48
N ASN A 9 -4.03 -30.01 12.32
CA ASN A 9 -2.67 -29.52 12.62
C ASN A 9 -2.48 -28.96 14.05
N LEU A 10 -3.38 -29.26 14.99
CA LEU A 10 -3.26 -28.88 16.40
C LEU A 10 -3.11 -30.07 17.37
N CYS A 11 -2.89 -31.28 16.88
CA CYS A 11 -2.66 -32.44 17.74
C CYS A 11 -1.17 -32.66 18.01
N SER A 12 -0.76 -32.28 19.23
CA SER A 12 0.46 -32.69 19.92
C SER A 12 0.80 -34.16 19.68
N THR A 13 1.95 -34.43 19.08
CA THR A 13 2.68 -35.70 19.26
C THR A 13 3.81 -35.48 20.28
N PRO A 14 3.98 -36.36 21.29
CA PRO A 14 4.94 -36.17 22.36
C PRO A 14 6.36 -36.49 21.87
N LEU A 15 7.30 -35.56 22.08
CA LEU A 15 8.73 -35.80 21.91
C LEU A 15 9.27 -36.71 23.04
N PRO A 16 10.29 -37.55 22.77
CA PRO A 16 10.83 -38.48 23.74
C PRO A 16 11.67 -37.77 24.81
N ARG A 17 11.45 -38.17 26.08
CA ARG A 17 12.23 -37.79 27.25
C ARG A 17 13.64 -38.38 27.19
N ARG A 18 14.67 -37.53 27.32
CA ARG A 18 15.80 -37.58 28.27
C ARG A 18 17.08 -37.02 27.65
N LEU A 19 17.54 -35.90 28.19
CA LEU A 19 18.96 -35.68 28.48
C LEU A 19 19.05 -34.73 29.68
N ILE A 20 19.48 -35.30 30.79
CA ILE A 20 19.79 -34.62 32.04
C ILE A 20 21.12 -33.90 31.81
N VAL A 21 21.14 -32.57 31.97
CA VAL A 21 22.38 -31.80 32.09
C VAL A 21 22.32 -31.04 33.41
N HIS A 22 23.25 -31.38 34.30
CA HIS A 22 23.47 -30.70 35.57
C HIS A 22 23.82 -29.23 35.34
N ALA A 23 23.04 -28.33 35.92
CA ALA A 23 23.37 -26.92 36.02
C ALA A 23 24.42 -26.72 37.13
N VAL A 24 25.62 -26.30 36.72
CA VAL A 24 26.66 -25.77 37.61
C VAL A 24 26.38 -24.28 37.80
N LEU A 25 26.16 -23.87 39.05
CA LEU A 25 26.05 -22.48 39.48
C LEU A 25 27.37 -21.74 39.21
N ARG A 26 27.31 -20.59 38.51
CA ARG A 26 28.38 -19.58 38.49
C ARG A 26 27.85 -18.27 39.07
N PRO A 27 28.42 -17.75 40.17
CA PRO A 27 28.22 -16.37 40.61
C PRO A 27 29.32 -15.49 39.99
N GLY A 28 28.95 -14.32 39.48
CA GLY A 28 29.92 -13.34 38.96
C GLY A 28 29.31 -12.35 37.98
N ALA A 29 28.46 -11.45 38.49
CA ALA A 29 27.98 -10.30 37.72
C ALA A 29 29.11 -9.27 37.59
N SER A 30 29.54 -9.03 36.35
CA SER A 30 30.41 -7.90 35.99
C SER A 30 29.56 -6.74 35.46
N PRO A 31 29.97 -5.46 35.65
CA PRO A 31 29.11 -4.31 35.39
C PRO A 31 28.84 -4.12 33.88
N ARG A 32 27.58 -3.78 33.56
CA ARG A 32 27.17 -3.40 32.19
C ARG A 32 27.88 -2.12 31.75
N PRO A 33 28.38 -2.05 30.50
CA PRO A 33 28.85 -0.80 29.92
C PRO A 33 27.69 0.18 29.69
N PRO A 34 27.95 1.49 29.67
CA PRO A 34 26.92 2.51 29.46
C PRO A 34 26.31 2.41 28.06
N PRO A 35 25.05 2.88 27.90
CA PRO A 35 24.35 2.82 26.62
C PRO A 35 25.08 3.68 25.57
N ARG A 36 25.47 3.06 24.46
CA ARG A 36 25.95 3.78 23.28
C ARG A 36 24.81 4.59 22.68
N ASP A 37 25.12 5.85 22.36
CA ASP A 37 24.24 6.78 21.64
C ASP A 37 23.66 6.10 20.39
N ARG A 38 22.33 6.15 20.30
CA ARG A 38 21.51 5.38 19.36
C ARG A 38 21.03 6.22 18.17
N THR A 39 21.75 7.29 17.84
CA THR A 39 21.34 8.28 16.83
C THR A 39 21.93 8.06 15.44
N GLU A 40 22.79 7.05 15.22
CA GLU A 40 23.49 6.88 13.92
C GLU A 40 23.25 5.54 13.18
N ALA A 41 22.37 4.67 13.69
CA ALA A 41 22.16 3.31 13.17
C ALA A 41 20.78 3.06 12.52
N VAL A 42 20.13 4.08 11.98
CA VAL A 42 18.99 3.92 11.04
C VAL A 42 19.48 4.25 9.63
N ARG A 43 20.56 3.59 9.18
CA ARG A 43 20.75 3.41 7.75
C ARG A 43 19.67 2.43 7.30
N THR A 44 18.65 2.96 6.63
CA THR A 44 17.71 2.17 5.82
C THR A 44 18.51 1.09 5.09
N ALA A 45 18.29 -0.17 5.44
CA ALA A 45 18.82 -1.29 4.69
C ALA A 45 18.30 -1.13 3.27
N HIS A 46 19.16 -0.64 2.39
CA HIS A 46 18.85 -0.49 0.99
C HIS A 46 18.75 -1.92 0.46
N PHE A 47 17.53 -2.44 0.40
CA PHE A 47 17.24 -3.67 -0.33
C PHE A 47 17.70 -3.40 -1.75
N ASP A 48 18.79 -4.07 -2.15
CA ASP A 48 19.30 -4.03 -3.51
C ASP A 48 18.56 -5.12 -4.30
N PRO A 49 17.52 -4.78 -5.09
CA PRO A 49 16.76 -5.76 -5.85
C PRO A 49 17.62 -6.49 -6.89
N SER A 50 18.81 -5.97 -7.20
CA SER A 50 19.76 -6.53 -8.18
C SER A 50 20.39 -7.84 -7.72
N THR A 51 20.58 -8.05 -6.41
CA THR A 51 21.25 -9.24 -5.88
C THR A 51 20.33 -10.46 -5.85
N SER A 52 19.02 -10.25 -5.73
CA SER A 52 18.03 -11.33 -5.72
C SER A 52 17.75 -11.91 -7.10
N ALA A 53 17.97 -11.13 -8.17
CA ALA A 53 17.73 -11.57 -9.56
C ALA A 53 18.77 -12.56 -10.10
N ARG A 54 20.01 -12.59 -9.57
CA ARG A 54 21.10 -13.41 -10.13
C ARG A 54 21.03 -14.90 -9.81
N ASN A 55 20.17 -15.31 -8.88
CA ASN A 55 19.98 -16.71 -8.49
C ASN A 55 18.58 -17.25 -8.78
N LEU A 56 17.79 -16.55 -9.62
CA LEU A 56 16.53 -17.12 -10.08
C LEU A 56 16.85 -18.37 -10.93
N PRO A 57 16.27 -19.54 -10.60
CA PRO A 57 16.44 -20.74 -11.40
C PRO A 57 16.12 -20.47 -12.88
N LYS A 58 16.77 -21.21 -13.78
CA LYS A 58 16.38 -21.30 -15.21
C LYS A 58 14.84 -21.38 -15.29
N GLU A 59 14.26 -20.74 -16.31
CA GLU A 59 12.81 -20.69 -16.48
C GLU A 59 12.17 -22.04 -16.19
N PRO A 60 11.16 -22.08 -15.29
CA PRO A 60 10.61 -23.32 -14.81
C PRO A 60 10.00 -24.06 -15.99
N GLU A 61 10.27 -25.36 -16.08
CA GLU A 61 9.61 -26.20 -17.07
C GLU A 61 8.10 -26.06 -16.88
N SER A 62 7.39 -25.68 -17.94
CA SER A 62 5.94 -25.56 -17.93
C SER A 62 5.36 -26.96 -17.84
N ILE A 63 4.87 -27.36 -16.67
CA ILE A 63 4.27 -28.67 -16.44
C ILE A 63 2.75 -28.56 -16.36
N SER A 64 2.06 -29.60 -16.83
CA SER A 64 0.61 -29.67 -16.71
C SER A 64 0.18 -29.84 -15.24
N PHE A 65 -1.07 -29.46 -14.94
CA PHE A 65 -1.63 -29.65 -13.60
C PHE A 65 -1.71 -31.12 -13.19
N GLN A 66 -1.99 -32.02 -14.13
CA GLN A 66 -2.01 -33.46 -13.86
C GLN A 66 -0.62 -33.97 -13.47
N THR A 67 0.42 -33.57 -14.20
CA THR A 67 1.81 -33.93 -13.88
C THR A 67 2.22 -33.39 -12.51
N PHE A 68 1.82 -32.16 -12.16
CA PHE A 68 2.03 -31.62 -10.82
C PHE A 68 1.35 -32.47 -9.75
N GLN A 69 0.09 -32.86 -9.95
CA GLN A 69 -0.65 -33.70 -8.99
C GLN A 69 -0.01 -35.08 -8.79
N GLU A 70 0.44 -35.73 -9.86
CA GLU A 70 1.13 -37.03 -9.80
C GLU A 70 2.43 -36.92 -9.01
N ARG A 71 3.22 -35.86 -9.25
CA ARG A 71 4.43 -35.56 -8.48
C ARG A 71 4.10 -35.21 -7.02
N ALA A 72 3.04 -34.45 -6.76
CA ALA A 72 2.62 -34.07 -5.41
C ALA A 72 2.16 -35.29 -4.60
N ALA A 73 1.36 -36.18 -5.19
CA ALA A 73 0.93 -37.43 -4.59
C ALA A 73 2.11 -38.36 -4.27
N SER A 74 3.13 -38.36 -5.15
CA SER A 74 4.37 -39.13 -4.96
C SER A 74 5.39 -38.46 -4.04
N ARG A 75 5.08 -37.27 -3.48
CA ARG A 75 6.00 -36.43 -2.69
C ARG A 75 7.31 -36.06 -3.41
N THR A 76 7.29 -36.03 -4.74
CA THR A 76 8.42 -35.62 -5.59
C THR A 76 8.24 -34.24 -6.22
N ALA A 77 7.07 -33.62 -6.03
CA ALA A 77 6.84 -32.25 -6.49
C ALA A 77 7.79 -31.26 -5.79
N THR A 78 8.29 -30.32 -6.58
CA THR A 78 9.16 -29.24 -6.14
C THR A 78 8.45 -27.89 -6.24
N LEU A 79 9.07 -26.85 -5.68
CA LEU A 79 8.58 -25.48 -5.82
C LEU A 79 8.55 -25.02 -7.29
N SER A 80 9.52 -25.49 -8.08
CA SER A 80 9.59 -25.21 -9.52
C SER A 80 8.42 -25.86 -10.26
N ASP A 81 8.00 -27.05 -9.85
CA ASP A 81 6.83 -27.74 -10.40
C ASP A 81 5.54 -26.97 -10.11
N ALA A 82 5.35 -26.55 -8.87
CA ALA A 82 4.19 -25.74 -8.49
C ALA A 82 4.12 -24.41 -9.26
N ARG A 83 5.27 -23.74 -9.40
CA ARG A 83 5.38 -22.53 -10.23
C ARG A 83 5.05 -22.82 -11.68
N GLY A 84 5.70 -23.82 -12.28
CA GLY A 84 5.48 -24.23 -13.67
C GLY A 84 4.01 -24.56 -13.94
N CYS A 85 3.36 -25.27 -13.01
CA CYS A 85 1.94 -25.61 -13.05
C CYS A 85 1.02 -24.38 -13.05
N VAL A 86 1.24 -23.44 -12.13
CA VAL A 86 0.41 -22.22 -12.03
C VAL A 86 0.58 -21.34 -13.27
N LEU A 87 1.80 -21.21 -13.78
CA LEU A 87 2.08 -20.44 -15.00
C LEU A 87 1.51 -21.11 -16.25
N HIS A 88 1.62 -22.44 -16.35
CA HIS A 88 1.04 -23.21 -17.43
C HIS A 88 -0.48 -23.02 -17.50
N HIS A 89 -1.14 -23.00 -16.33
CA HIS A 89 -2.58 -22.80 -16.24
C HIS A 89 -3.00 -21.36 -16.54
N ASP A 90 -2.24 -20.34 -16.13
CA ASP A 90 -2.56 -18.92 -16.34
C ASP A 90 -2.45 -18.49 -17.81
N ALA A 91 -1.47 -19.01 -18.55
CA ALA A 91 -1.21 -18.63 -19.94
C ALA A 91 -2.43 -18.72 -20.89
N PRO A 92 -3.19 -19.83 -20.96
CA PRO A 92 -4.37 -19.90 -21.83
C PRO A 92 -5.54 -19.01 -21.36
N LEU A 93 -5.61 -18.64 -20.08
CA LEU A 93 -6.73 -17.89 -19.51
C LEU A 93 -6.78 -16.43 -19.98
N HIS A 94 -5.64 -15.87 -20.41
CA HIS A 94 -5.57 -14.48 -20.87
C HIS A 94 -6.41 -14.19 -22.12
N ASN A 95 -6.75 -15.22 -22.90
CA ASN A 95 -7.55 -15.09 -24.12
C ASN A 95 -9.06 -15.29 -23.89
N LEU A 96 -9.47 -15.64 -22.67
CA LEU A 96 -10.87 -15.89 -22.32
C LEU A 96 -11.57 -14.61 -21.84
N SER A 97 -12.88 -14.53 -22.04
CA SER A 97 -13.72 -13.52 -21.38
C SER A 97 -13.65 -13.69 -19.84
N PRO A 98 -13.77 -12.60 -19.05
CA PRO A 98 -13.71 -12.68 -17.59
C PRO A 98 -14.62 -13.74 -16.95
N GLU A 99 -15.83 -13.93 -17.48
CA GLU A 99 -16.81 -14.91 -16.98
C GLU A 99 -16.31 -16.34 -17.21
N ARG A 100 -15.96 -16.67 -18.47
CA ARG A 100 -15.40 -17.98 -18.85
C ARG A 100 -14.10 -18.30 -18.13
N ARG A 101 -13.22 -17.30 -17.97
CA ARG A 101 -11.99 -17.43 -17.20
C ARG A 101 -12.29 -17.88 -15.77
N ARG A 102 -13.22 -17.21 -15.09
CA ARG A 102 -13.62 -17.56 -13.72
C ARG A 102 -14.23 -18.97 -13.64
N GLU A 103 -15.06 -19.36 -14.61
CA GLU A 103 -15.62 -20.72 -14.69
C GLU A 103 -14.53 -21.79 -14.81
N GLU A 104 -13.57 -21.61 -15.73
CA GLU A 104 -12.45 -22.53 -15.96
C GLU A 104 -11.54 -22.64 -14.74
N VAL A 105 -11.17 -21.50 -14.15
CA VAL A 105 -10.32 -21.45 -12.95
C VAL A 105 -10.99 -22.18 -11.78
N LYS A 106 -12.29 -21.93 -11.55
CA LYS A 106 -13.06 -22.63 -10.52
C LYS A 106 -13.20 -24.13 -10.78
N ALA A 107 -13.37 -24.54 -12.04
CA ALA A 107 -13.52 -25.95 -12.40
C ALA A 107 -12.25 -26.74 -12.11
N GLN A 108 -11.08 -26.16 -12.37
CA GLN A 108 -9.79 -26.84 -12.17
C GLN A 108 -9.26 -26.69 -10.73
N ALA A 109 -9.57 -25.58 -10.06
CA ALA A 109 -9.15 -25.26 -8.69
C ALA A 109 -7.63 -25.40 -8.49
N VAL A 110 -6.84 -24.96 -9.48
CA VAL A 110 -5.38 -25.10 -9.49
C VAL A 110 -4.74 -24.32 -8.35
N GLY A 111 -5.18 -23.08 -8.11
CA GLY A 111 -4.67 -22.22 -7.06
C GLY A 111 -4.84 -22.84 -5.68
N GLY A 112 -6.04 -23.31 -5.36
CA GLY A 112 -6.37 -23.96 -4.09
C GLY A 112 -5.57 -25.23 -3.85
N ARG A 113 -5.37 -26.07 -4.88
CA ARG A 113 -4.56 -27.30 -4.74
C ARG A 113 -3.08 -27.00 -4.54
N VAL A 114 -2.54 -26.02 -5.26
CA VAL A 114 -1.15 -25.58 -5.09
C VAL A 114 -0.92 -24.95 -3.72
N LEU A 115 -1.87 -24.12 -3.24
CA LEU A 115 -1.81 -23.54 -1.90
C LEU A 115 -1.81 -24.62 -0.81
N MET A 116 -2.70 -25.61 -0.92
CA MET A 116 -2.77 -26.72 0.02
C MET A 116 -1.47 -27.53 0.04
N TRP A 117 -0.89 -27.82 -1.13
CA TRP A 117 0.41 -28.48 -1.24
C TRP A 117 1.54 -27.65 -0.59
N LEU A 118 1.57 -26.32 -0.78
CA LEU A 118 2.54 -25.43 -0.14
C LEU A 118 2.47 -25.48 1.40
N TRP A 119 1.27 -25.64 1.96
CA TRP A 119 1.07 -25.79 3.40
C TRP A 119 1.48 -27.17 3.91
N GLU A 120 1.07 -28.24 3.23
CA GLU A 120 1.37 -29.62 3.64
C GLU A 120 2.87 -29.93 3.64
N THR A 121 3.61 -29.34 2.70
CA THR A 121 5.06 -29.54 2.56
C THR A 121 5.90 -28.55 3.37
N GLY A 122 5.29 -27.50 3.93
CA GLY A 122 6.01 -26.39 4.56
C GLY A 122 6.80 -25.52 3.57
N CYS A 123 6.71 -25.78 2.27
CA CYS A 123 7.37 -25.02 1.21
C CYS A 123 6.90 -23.55 1.14
N GLY A 124 5.74 -23.23 1.69
CA GLY A 124 5.28 -21.85 1.85
C GLY A 124 6.22 -20.97 2.71
N GLY A 125 7.02 -21.58 3.58
CA GLY A 125 8.05 -20.89 4.38
C GLY A 125 9.40 -20.71 3.67
N ASP A 126 9.59 -21.34 2.50
CA ASP A 126 10.85 -21.33 1.79
C ASP A 126 11.20 -19.93 1.27
N GLY A 127 12.46 -19.52 1.42
CA GLY A 127 12.98 -18.27 0.87
C GLY A 127 12.79 -18.16 -0.65
N ILE A 128 12.76 -19.30 -1.37
CA ILE A 128 12.52 -19.32 -2.81
C ILE A 128 11.09 -18.85 -3.12
N PHE A 129 10.06 -19.44 -2.49
CA PHE A 129 8.67 -19.01 -2.66
C PHE A 129 8.51 -17.55 -2.26
N ARG A 130 9.05 -17.20 -1.09
CA ARG A 130 8.92 -15.85 -0.53
C ARG A 130 9.43 -14.78 -1.50
N ASN A 131 10.43 -15.07 -2.32
CA ASN A 131 11.04 -14.08 -3.22
C ASN A 131 10.54 -14.17 -4.68
N ASP A 132 9.70 -15.15 -5.03
CA ASP A 132 9.14 -15.28 -6.38
C ASP A 132 7.87 -14.44 -6.54
N HIS A 133 8.05 -13.20 -6.99
CA HIS A 133 6.95 -12.26 -7.22
C HIS A 133 5.95 -12.76 -8.27
N HIS A 134 6.43 -13.40 -9.33
CA HIS A 134 5.56 -13.84 -10.41
C HIS A 134 4.69 -15.00 -9.94
N PHE A 135 5.29 -15.98 -9.26
CA PHE A 135 4.54 -17.10 -8.70
C PHE A 135 3.51 -16.62 -7.68
N THR A 136 3.91 -15.72 -6.78
CA THR A 136 3.00 -15.15 -5.75
C THR A 136 1.81 -14.42 -6.39
N ASN A 137 2.06 -13.59 -7.41
CA ASN A 137 1.02 -12.83 -8.10
C ASN A 137 0.05 -13.75 -8.84
N THR A 138 0.55 -14.71 -9.62
CA THR A 138 -0.31 -15.64 -10.36
C THR A 138 -1.12 -16.51 -9.41
N LEU A 139 -0.51 -17.03 -8.35
CA LEU A 139 -1.21 -17.83 -7.34
C LEU A 139 -2.33 -17.03 -6.67
N CYS A 140 -2.08 -15.78 -6.25
CA CYS A 140 -3.11 -14.94 -5.65
C CYS A 140 -4.23 -14.60 -6.64
N SER A 141 -3.91 -14.39 -7.93
CA SER A 141 -4.92 -14.18 -8.96
C SER A 141 -5.87 -15.37 -9.06
N LEU A 142 -5.33 -16.59 -9.16
CA LEU A 142 -6.14 -17.81 -9.21
C LEU A 142 -6.99 -17.96 -7.95
N LEU A 143 -6.43 -17.75 -6.76
CA LEU A 143 -7.17 -17.86 -5.50
C LEU A 143 -8.32 -16.85 -5.38
N VAL A 144 -8.17 -15.64 -5.90
CA VAL A 144 -9.27 -14.66 -5.93
C VAL A 144 -10.37 -15.12 -6.90
N GLU A 145 -10.02 -15.64 -8.06
CA GLU A 145 -11.00 -16.15 -9.04
C GLU A 145 -11.73 -17.42 -8.54
N GLU A 146 -11.05 -18.26 -7.76
CA GLU A 146 -11.58 -19.44 -7.09
C GLU A 146 -12.45 -19.12 -5.86
N ASP A 147 -12.56 -17.85 -5.45
CA ASP A 147 -13.18 -17.41 -4.19
C ASP A 147 -12.52 -18.04 -2.94
N LEU A 148 -11.21 -18.28 -3.00
CA LEU A 148 -10.38 -18.87 -1.93
C LEU A 148 -9.41 -17.86 -1.30
N GLU A 149 -9.59 -16.56 -1.51
CA GLU A 149 -8.68 -15.53 -0.98
C GLU A 149 -8.58 -15.52 0.56
N ASP A 150 -9.63 -15.94 1.27
CA ASP A 150 -9.64 -16.03 2.74
C ASP A 150 -8.59 -17.01 3.27
N PHE A 151 -8.18 -18.01 2.49
CA PHE A 151 -7.08 -18.89 2.86
C PHE A 151 -5.74 -18.14 2.86
N THR A 152 -5.53 -17.19 1.94
CA THR A 152 -4.34 -16.31 1.94
C THR A 152 -4.35 -15.38 3.16
N TRP A 153 -5.50 -14.81 3.50
CA TRP A 153 -5.65 -14.01 4.72
C TRP A 153 -5.33 -14.83 5.97
N LYS A 154 -5.86 -16.06 6.04
CA LYS A 154 -5.59 -16.95 7.17
C LYS A 154 -4.11 -17.32 7.28
N TRP A 155 -3.45 -17.49 6.14
CA TRP A 155 -2.01 -17.75 6.10
C TRP A 155 -1.21 -16.60 6.71
N ILE A 156 -1.57 -15.35 6.37
CA ILE A 156 -0.93 -14.16 6.92
C ILE A 156 -1.15 -14.06 8.44
N GLU A 157 -2.37 -14.33 8.91
CA GLU A 157 -2.66 -14.37 10.36
C GLU A 157 -1.82 -15.41 11.11
N VAL A 158 -1.75 -16.64 10.58
CA VAL A 158 -0.95 -17.72 11.18
C VAL A 158 0.52 -17.32 11.24
N ALA A 159 1.07 -16.76 10.16
CA ALA A 159 2.44 -16.28 10.15
C ALA A 159 2.70 -15.21 11.22
N CYS A 160 1.78 -14.25 11.39
CA CYS A 160 1.92 -13.23 12.45
C CYS A 160 1.89 -13.87 13.85
N GLN A 161 0.99 -14.84 14.07
CA GLN A 161 0.86 -15.55 15.35
C GLN A 161 2.09 -16.42 15.66
N GLU A 162 2.72 -17.03 14.66
CA GLU A 162 3.97 -17.79 14.82
C GLU A 162 5.11 -16.88 15.24
N VAL A 163 5.26 -15.71 14.60
CA VAL A 163 6.27 -14.71 14.98
C VAL A 163 6.02 -14.22 16.41
N LYS A 164 4.76 -13.93 16.76
CA LYS A 164 4.38 -13.53 18.12
C LYS A 164 4.78 -14.57 19.15
N THR A 165 4.38 -15.83 18.93
CA THR A 165 4.68 -16.94 19.85
C THR A 165 6.19 -17.11 20.05
N ARG A 166 7.00 -16.91 18.99
CA ARG A 166 8.45 -16.94 19.09
C ARG A 166 8.99 -15.76 19.92
N ILE A 167 8.50 -14.55 19.70
CA ILE A 167 8.91 -13.37 20.48
C ILE A 167 8.58 -13.57 21.95
N ASP A 168 7.37 -14.02 22.26
CA ASP A 168 6.92 -14.26 23.65
C ASP A 168 7.76 -15.33 24.36
N SER A 169 8.15 -16.40 23.65
CA SER A 169 8.94 -17.50 24.22
C SER A 169 10.44 -17.19 24.34
N THR A 170 10.99 -16.36 23.46
CA THR A 170 12.44 -16.08 23.42
C THR A 170 12.83 -14.73 24.00
N GLY A 171 11.88 -13.80 24.15
CA GLY A 171 12.15 -12.38 24.43
C GLY A 171 12.89 -11.67 23.29
N ALA A 172 12.97 -12.26 22.10
CA ALA A 172 13.64 -11.66 20.95
C ALA A 172 12.90 -10.41 20.48
N ALA A 173 13.63 -9.43 19.97
CA ALA A 173 13.02 -8.27 19.33
C ALA A 173 12.35 -8.68 18.01
N TYR A 174 11.20 -8.08 17.71
CA TYR A 174 10.51 -8.23 16.43
C TYR A 174 11.39 -7.74 15.26
N ASP A 175 11.63 -8.60 14.27
CA ASP A 175 12.22 -8.21 12.98
C ASP A 175 11.13 -8.18 11.88
N PRO A 176 10.74 -6.99 11.38
CA PRO A 176 9.77 -6.84 10.30
C PRO A 176 10.10 -7.62 9.02
N ARG A 177 11.37 -7.98 8.81
CA ARG A 177 11.81 -8.76 7.63
C ARG A 177 11.26 -10.18 7.63
N GLU A 178 10.97 -10.74 8.79
CA GLU A 178 10.41 -12.08 8.94
C GLU A 178 8.99 -12.17 8.33
N LEU A 179 8.26 -11.05 8.32
CA LEU A 179 6.93 -10.91 7.74
C LEU A 179 6.94 -10.20 6.37
N ALA A 180 8.09 -9.85 5.80
CA ALA A 180 8.14 -9.11 4.53
C ALA A 180 7.42 -9.81 3.36
N TRP A 181 7.40 -11.15 3.36
CA TRP A 181 6.70 -11.94 2.35
C TRP A 181 5.17 -11.86 2.49
N THR A 182 4.63 -11.70 3.70
CA THR A 182 3.19 -11.50 3.91
C THR A 182 2.74 -10.17 3.29
N GLY A 183 3.57 -9.13 3.36
CA GLY A 183 3.32 -7.87 2.65
C GLY A 183 3.25 -8.07 1.14
N ARG A 184 4.08 -8.95 0.58
CA ARG A 184 4.03 -9.29 -0.86
C ARG A 184 2.75 -10.03 -1.23
N LEU A 185 2.26 -10.94 -0.38
CA LEU A 185 0.94 -11.56 -0.57
C LEU A 185 -0.18 -10.52 -0.56
N LEU A 186 -0.15 -9.55 0.36
CA LEU A 186 -1.12 -8.45 0.37
C LEU A 186 -1.06 -7.63 -0.93
N GLY A 187 0.14 -7.34 -1.43
CA GLY A 187 0.33 -6.69 -2.73
C GLY A 187 -0.20 -7.50 -3.90
N ALA A 188 0.04 -8.82 -3.90
CA ALA A 188 -0.47 -9.73 -4.91
C ALA A 188 -2.02 -9.82 -4.89
N LEU A 189 -2.64 -9.86 -3.71
CA LEU A 189 -4.10 -9.78 -3.56
C LEU A 189 -4.67 -8.47 -4.11
N ALA A 190 -4.07 -7.32 -3.78
CA ALA A 190 -4.50 -6.04 -4.36
C ALA A 190 -4.36 -6.02 -5.89
N ALA A 191 -3.26 -6.55 -6.41
CA ALA A 191 -3.03 -6.63 -7.86
C ALA A 191 -4.06 -7.53 -8.55
N ALA A 192 -4.41 -8.67 -7.95
CA ALA A 192 -5.45 -9.58 -8.45
C ALA A 192 -6.81 -8.88 -8.52
N HIS A 193 -7.24 -8.21 -7.44
CA HIS A 193 -8.51 -7.47 -7.43
C HIS A 193 -8.55 -6.34 -8.46
N LEU A 194 -7.44 -5.61 -8.65
CA LEU A 194 -7.35 -4.58 -9.68
C LEU A 194 -7.41 -5.15 -11.11
N ALA A 195 -6.86 -6.34 -11.34
CA ALA A 195 -6.86 -6.99 -12.64
C ALA A 195 -8.24 -7.57 -13.01
N LEU A 196 -8.99 -8.05 -12.01
CA LEU A 196 -10.31 -8.66 -12.20
C LEU A 196 -11.47 -7.64 -12.17
N ALA A 197 -11.23 -6.43 -11.66
CA ALA A 197 -12.28 -5.43 -11.56
C ALA A 197 -12.76 -4.92 -12.94
N PRO A 198 -14.08 -4.93 -13.19
CA PRO A 198 -14.62 -4.38 -14.43
C PRO A 198 -14.27 -2.90 -14.54
N GLY A 199 -13.84 -2.46 -15.72
CA GLY A 199 -13.48 -1.07 -15.96
C GLY A 199 -12.30 -0.55 -15.12
N ARG A 200 -11.48 -1.42 -14.50
CA ARG A 200 -10.35 -1.01 -13.63
C ARG A 200 -10.79 -0.21 -12.39
N LEU A 201 -11.95 -0.53 -11.83
CA LEU A 201 -12.38 0.02 -10.54
C LEU A 201 -11.45 -0.46 -9.41
N ALA A 202 -11.04 0.45 -8.53
CA ALA A 202 -10.12 0.13 -7.44
C ALA A 202 -10.82 -0.28 -6.13
N ASP A 203 -12.16 -0.30 -6.09
CA ASP A 203 -12.93 -0.46 -4.86
C ASP A 203 -12.66 -1.76 -4.11
N ASN A 204 -12.68 -2.90 -4.80
CA ASN A 204 -12.40 -4.20 -4.17
C ASN A 204 -10.98 -4.25 -3.57
N ALA A 205 -10.00 -3.68 -4.27
CA ALA A 205 -8.62 -3.63 -3.79
C ALA A 205 -8.46 -2.66 -2.61
N LEU A 206 -9.18 -1.53 -2.59
CA LEU A 206 -9.23 -0.59 -1.48
C LEU A 206 -9.93 -1.19 -0.25
N GLU A 207 -10.98 -1.98 -0.44
CA GLU A 207 -11.65 -2.69 0.66
C GLU A 207 -10.69 -3.70 1.33
N ARG A 208 -9.91 -4.42 0.52
CA ARG A 208 -8.88 -5.36 1.01
C ARG A 208 -7.77 -4.62 1.74
N TYR A 209 -7.41 -3.43 1.26
CA TYR A 209 -6.46 -2.56 1.96
C TYR A 209 -6.99 -2.11 3.32
N CYS A 210 -8.27 -1.74 3.40
CA CYS A 210 -8.93 -1.40 4.66
C CYS A 210 -8.98 -2.60 5.63
N ARG A 211 -9.22 -3.81 5.13
CA ARG A 211 -9.11 -5.04 5.94
C ARG A 211 -7.70 -5.21 6.51
N ALA A 212 -6.66 -5.05 5.68
CA ALA A 212 -5.28 -5.14 6.12
C ALA A 212 -4.90 -4.05 7.15
N LEU A 213 -5.42 -2.83 6.98
CA LEU A 213 -5.27 -1.76 7.98
C LEU A 213 -5.88 -2.15 9.32
N GLY A 214 -7.11 -2.68 9.33
CA GLY A 214 -7.77 -3.13 10.55
C GLY A 214 -6.97 -4.22 11.28
N MET A 215 -6.35 -5.16 10.56
CA MET A 215 -5.46 -6.17 11.16
C MET A 215 -4.24 -5.53 11.83
N ILE A 216 -3.66 -4.49 11.23
CA ILE A 216 -2.47 -3.80 11.77
C ILE A 216 -2.83 -2.95 12.98
N GLU A 217 -3.96 -2.25 12.95
CA GLU A 217 -4.45 -1.48 14.09
C GLU A 217 -4.69 -2.39 15.30
N GLN A 218 -5.34 -3.54 15.08
CA GLN A 218 -5.54 -4.56 16.12
C GLN A 218 -4.21 -5.10 16.65
N ALA A 219 -3.27 -5.45 15.76
CA ALA A 219 -1.96 -5.95 16.17
C ALA A 219 -1.16 -4.89 16.94
N LYS A 220 -1.16 -3.62 16.50
CA LYS A 220 -0.48 -2.52 17.20
C LYS A 220 -1.06 -2.28 18.59
N ALA A 221 -2.38 -2.31 18.73
CA ALA A 221 -3.03 -2.20 20.04
C ALA A 221 -2.62 -3.33 21.00
N ALA A 222 -2.34 -4.52 20.45
CA ALA A 222 -1.86 -5.68 21.18
C ALA A 222 -0.32 -5.74 21.33
N CYS A 223 0.43 -4.79 20.78
CA CYS A 223 1.90 -4.84 20.64
C CYS A 223 2.41 -6.08 19.87
N ASP A 224 1.59 -6.59 18.94
CA ASP A 224 1.86 -7.79 18.17
C ASP A 224 2.60 -7.50 16.84
N PRO A 225 3.34 -8.48 16.31
CA PRO A 225 3.85 -8.46 14.94
C PRO A 225 2.72 -8.27 13.92
N TYR A 226 3.00 -7.49 12.87
CA TYR A 226 2.01 -7.19 11.83
C TYR A 226 2.63 -7.19 10.43
N PRO A 227 1.86 -7.54 9.39
CA PRO A 227 2.37 -7.61 8.03
C PRO A 227 2.69 -6.20 7.51
N PRO A 228 3.80 -6.00 6.77
CA PRO A 228 4.12 -4.71 6.19
C PRO A 228 3.19 -4.38 5.00
N LEU A 229 2.59 -3.19 5.00
CA LEU A 229 1.67 -2.75 3.93
C LEU A 229 2.35 -2.22 2.67
N VAL A 230 3.68 -2.04 2.68
CA VAL A 230 4.41 -1.29 1.64
C VAL A 230 4.13 -1.83 0.23
N ALA A 231 4.09 -3.15 0.03
CA ALA A 231 3.84 -3.71 -1.30
C ALA A 231 2.40 -3.47 -1.78
N MET A 232 1.40 -3.66 -0.90
CA MET A 232 0.00 -3.37 -1.21
C MET A 232 -0.22 -1.89 -1.51
N TYR A 233 0.41 -1.03 -0.71
CA TYR A 233 0.42 0.41 -0.91
C TYR A 233 0.94 0.80 -2.28
N VAL A 234 2.12 0.31 -2.67
CA VAL A 234 2.75 0.64 -3.96
C VAL A 234 1.89 0.20 -5.14
N VAL A 235 1.23 -0.96 -5.04
CA VAL A 235 0.30 -1.45 -6.07
C VAL A 235 -0.89 -0.49 -6.22
N LEU A 236 -1.51 -0.09 -5.11
CA LEU A 236 -2.65 0.81 -5.10
C LEU A 236 -2.29 2.24 -5.52
N ASP A 237 -1.21 2.82 -5.00
CA ASP A 237 -0.75 4.17 -5.37
C ASP A 237 -0.56 4.28 -6.89
N ARG A 238 0.12 3.30 -7.48
CA ARG A 238 0.32 3.24 -8.94
C ARG A 238 -0.99 3.06 -9.70
N ALA A 239 -1.93 2.27 -9.21
CA ALA A 239 -3.21 2.05 -9.88
C ALA A 239 -4.08 3.31 -9.82
N LEU A 240 -4.20 3.92 -8.64
CA LEU A 240 -5.00 5.12 -8.41
C LEU A 240 -4.47 6.34 -9.17
N LYS A 241 -3.15 6.43 -9.37
CA LYS A 241 -2.53 7.51 -10.16
C LYS A 241 -2.57 7.31 -11.68
N ARG A 242 -3.19 6.23 -12.19
CA ARG A 242 -3.37 6.06 -13.64
C ARG A 242 -4.56 6.91 -14.12
N PRO A 243 -4.40 7.66 -15.23
CA PRO A 243 -5.53 8.37 -15.86
C PRO A 243 -6.65 7.44 -16.34
N THR A 244 -6.34 6.15 -16.57
CA THR A 244 -7.30 5.13 -16.99
C THR A 244 -8.02 4.45 -15.83
N CYS A 245 -7.66 4.75 -14.58
CA CYS A 245 -8.37 4.26 -13.41
C CYS A 245 -9.67 5.04 -13.26
N LEU A 246 -10.81 4.34 -13.26
CA LEU A 246 -12.10 4.97 -12.99
C LEU A 246 -12.14 5.56 -11.56
N PRO A 247 -12.98 6.57 -11.31
CA PRO A 247 -13.23 7.06 -9.95
C PRO A 247 -13.70 5.91 -9.05
N CYS A 248 -13.03 5.72 -7.93
CA CYS A 248 -13.42 4.77 -6.88
C CYS A 248 -14.22 5.46 -5.77
N SER A 249 -14.71 4.69 -4.82
CA SER A 249 -15.38 5.19 -3.63
C SER A 249 -14.49 6.17 -2.85
N THR A 250 -15.06 7.33 -2.53
CA THR A 250 -14.37 8.36 -1.73
C THR A 250 -13.97 7.80 -0.36
N ARG A 251 -14.81 6.98 0.28
CA ARG A 251 -14.50 6.39 1.58
C ARG A 251 -13.24 5.52 1.56
N GLY A 252 -13.10 4.63 0.56
CA GLY A 252 -11.91 3.78 0.44
C GLY A 252 -10.66 4.60 0.12
N PHE A 253 -10.80 5.60 -0.75
CA PHE A 253 -9.71 6.50 -1.09
C PHE A 253 -9.22 7.32 0.10
N GLU A 254 -10.13 7.90 0.90
CA GLU A 254 -9.77 8.70 2.07
C GLU A 254 -9.12 7.85 3.17
N ALA A 255 -9.56 6.60 3.36
CA ALA A 255 -8.87 5.67 4.26
C ALA A 255 -7.44 5.38 3.78
N PHE A 256 -7.23 5.23 2.48
CA PHE A 256 -5.90 5.06 1.87
C PHE A 256 -5.02 6.33 1.96
N LEU A 257 -5.64 7.51 1.92
CA LEU A 257 -4.96 8.79 2.12
C LEU A 257 -4.58 9.02 3.60
N ALA A 258 -5.42 8.59 4.54
CA ALA A 258 -5.15 8.73 5.97
C ALA A 258 -4.04 7.77 6.46
N SER A 259 -3.86 6.62 5.80
CA SER A 259 -2.88 5.60 6.19
C SER A 259 -1.43 5.90 5.78
N GLN A 260 -1.15 7.05 5.14
CA GLN A 260 0.16 7.37 4.58
C GLN A 260 1.30 7.33 5.60
N GLY A 261 1.03 7.79 6.84
CA GLY A 261 2.00 7.75 7.94
C GLY A 261 2.35 6.34 8.43
N LEU A 262 1.58 5.32 8.05
CA LEU A 262 1.88 3.91 8.39
C LEU A 262 2.87 3.26 7.43
N VAL A 263 3.00 3.80 6.21
CA VAL A 263 3.74 3.15 5.12
C VAL A 263 4.96 3.96 4.68
N ASN A 264 4.86 5.29 4.75
CA ASN A 264 5.90 6.20 4.32
C ASN A 264 6.70 6.75 5.50
N THR A 265 7.95 7.10 5.25
CA THR A 265 8.75 7.91 6.21
C THR A 265 8.14 9.30 6.33
N ALA A 266 8.31 9.98 7.47
CA ALA A 266 7.76 11.31 7.71
C ALA A 266 8.02 12.28 6.53
N ASP A 267 9.26 12.30 6.03
CA ASP A 267 9.67 13.15 4.90
C ASP A 267 8.97 12.83 3.57
N ARG A 268 8.42 11.61 3.41
CA ARG A 268 7.74 11.17 2.18
C ARG A 268 6.22 11.29 2.27
N VAL A 269 5.66 11.40 3.48
CA VAL A 269 4.21 11.47 3.68
C VAL A 269 3.63 12.68 2.94
N ALA A 270 4.24 13.87 3.09
CA ALA A 270 3.73 15.10 2.50
C ALA A 270 3.69 15.02 0.96
N LEU A 271 4.78 14.58 0.33
CA LEU A 271 4.86 14.42 -1.12
C LEU A 271 3.87 13.37 -1.64
N SER A 272 3.74 12.24 -0.95
CA SER A 272 2.82 11.17 -1.31
C SER A 272 1.36 11.61 -1.23
N VAL A 273 0.98 12.26 -0.13
CA VAL A 273 -0.36 12.86 0.09
C VAL A 273 -0.65 13.90 -1.00
N ALA A 274 0.30 14.79 -1.29
CA ALA A 274 0.13 15.79 -2.33
C ALA A 274 -0.10 15.17 -3.72
N GLY A 275 0.69 14.15 -4.07
CA GLY A 275 0.50 13.40 -5.31
C GLY A 275 -0.88 12.72 -5.38
N LEU A 276 -1.35 12.11 -4.29
CA LEU A 276 -2.68 11.46 -4.25
C LEU A 276 -3.84 12.45 -4.39
N HIS A 277 -3.73 13.66 -3.81
CA HIS A 277 -4.77 14.69 -3.98
C HIS A 277 -5.00 15.09 -5.45
N LEU A 278 -4.00 14.95 -6.33
CA LEU A 278 -4.17 15.18 -7.78
C LEU A 278 -5.10 14.15 -8.46
N TYR A 279 -5.31 13.00 -7.82
CA TYR A 279 -6.07 11.87 -8.34
C TYR A 279 -7.27 11.50 -7.45
N HIS A 280 -7.67 12.40 -6.54
CA HIS A 280 -8.84 12.19 -5.69
C HIS A 280 -10.10 11.98 -6.56
N PRO A 281 -10.94 10.96 -6.29
CA PRO A 281 -12.01 10.54 -7.20
C PRO A 281 -13.10 11.60 -7.42
N THR A 282 -13.33 12.49 -6.46
CA THR A 282 -14.43 13.48 -6.50
C THR A 282 -13.99 14.93 -6.29
N ARG A 283 -12.74 15.14 -5.85
CA ARG A 283 -12.20 16.43 -5.39
C ARG A 283 -10.69 16.54 -5.68
N PRO A 284 -10.25 16.28 -6.92
CA PRO A 284 -8.86 16.46 -7.31
C PRO A 284 -8.46 17.91 -7.04
N THR A 285 -7.28 18.12 -6.44
CA THR A 285 -6.78 19.47 -6.15
C THR A 285 -5.26 19.52 -6.23
N ALA A 286 -4.74 20.60 -6.81
CA ALA A 286 -3.31 20.85 -6.95
C ALA A 286 -2.68 21.56 -5.75
N LYS A 287 -3.49 22.10 -4.84
CA LYS A 287 -3.02 22.99 -3.75
C LYS A 287 -1.96 22.35 -2.85
N PRO A 288 -2.06 21.07 -2.42
CA PRO A 288 -1.02 20.45 -1.63
C PRO A 288 0.33 20.38 -2.36
N MET A 289 0.31 20.07 -3.67
CA MET A 289 1.52 20.00 -4.49
C MET A 289 2.15 21.39 -4.69
N LEU A 290 1.32 22.40 -4.97
CA LEU A 290 1.77 23.78 -5.11
C LEU A 290 2.45 24.29 -3.83
N ARG A 291 1.89 23.98 -2.66
CA ARG A 291 2.50 24.35 -1.37
C ARG A 291 3.89 23.75 -1.19
N LEU A 292 4.10 22.50 -1.57
CA LEU A 292 5.42 21.86 -1.49
C LEU A 292 6.46 22.56 -2.38
N LEU A 293 6.05 22.98 -3.58
CA LEU A 293 6.91 23.78 -4.48
C LEU A 293 7.24 25.14 -3.89
N GLN A 294 6.23 25.84 -3.36
CA GLN A 294 6.41 27.18 -2.76
C GLN A 294 7.27 27.14 -1.49
N SER A 295 7.11 26.11 -0.66
CA SER A 295 7.90 25.91 0.55
C SER A 295 9.30 25.35 0.29
N LYS A 296 9.63 25.02 -0.97
CA LYS A 296 10.88 24.34 -1.36
C LYS A 296 11.11 23.08 -0.54
N ASP A 297 10.11 22.20 -0.53
CA ASP A 297 10.16 20.96 0.23
C ASP A 297 11.42 20.14 -0.15
N PRO A 298 12.27 19.76 0.82
CA PRO A 298 13.56 19.14 0.52
C PRO A 298 13.42 17.74 -0.11
N MET A 299 12.34 17.00 0.15
CA MET A 299 12.10 15.71 -0.49
C MET A 299 11.69 15.91 -1.95
N LEU A 300 10.82 16.88 -2.24
CA LEU A 300 10.47 17.23 -3.62
C LEU A 300 11.71 17.68 -4.41
N ASP A 301 12.53 18.55 -3.83
CA ASP A 301 13.79 19.00 -4.44
C ASP A 301 14.75 17.82 -4.68
N THR A 302 14.84 16.88 -3.73
CA THR A 302 15.64 15.65 -3.89
C THR A 302 15.14 14.78 -5.04
N VAL A 303 13.82 14.66 -5.23
CA VAL A 303 13.24 13.89 -6.34
C VAL A 303 13.47 14.59 -7.69
N LEU A 304 13.32 15.92 -7.73
CA LEU A 304 13.50 16.72 -8.94
C LEU A 304 14.97 16.85 -9.36
N SER A 305 15.89 16.93 -8.40
CA SER A 305 17.35 16.96 -8.64
C SER A 305 17.98 15.56 -8.75
N GLY A 306 17.24 14.52 -8.38
CA GLY A 306 17.73 13.14 -8.31
C GLY A 306 18.25 12.61 -9.65
N SER A 307 19.26 11.74 -9.58
CA SER A 307 19.90 11.15 -10.75
C SER A 307 19.04 10.10 -11.47
N ARG A 308 17.97 9.59 -10.86
CA ARG A 308 17.10 8.55 -11.42
C ARG A 308 16.06 9.18 -12.36
N PRO A 309 16.18 9.01 -13.69
CA PRO A 309 15.29 9.70 -14.63
C PRO A 309 13.83 9.27 -14.50
N SER A 310 13.56 8.01 -14.12
CA SER A 310 12.19 7.50 -13.99
C SER A 310 11.39 8.20 -12.89
N GLY A 311 11.95 8.33 -11.68
CA GLY A 311 11.29 9.03 -10.57
C GLY A 311 11.12 10.52 -10.85
N ARG A 312 12.15 11.14 -11.43
CA ARG A 312 12.11 12.54 -11.83
C ARG A 312 11.03 12.81 -12.89
N ASN A 313 10.96 11.97 -13.93
CA ASN A 313 9.97 12.10 -15.00
C ASN A 313 8.54 11.83 -14.50
N GLN A 314 8.38 10.86 -13.59
CA GLN A 314 7.09 10.63 -12.94
C GLN A 314 6.63 11.88 -12.19
N MET A 315 7.50 12.50 -11.39
CA MET A 315 7.19 13.75 -10.69
C MET A 315 6.86 14.88 -11.65
N GLY A 316 7.63 15.07 -12.72
CA GLY A 316 7.31 16.06 -13.76
C GLY A 316 5.91 15.86 -14.37
N GLY A 317 5.48 14.60 -14.55
CA GLY A 317 4.13 14.28 -15.02
C GLY A 317 3.04 14.64 -13.99
N GLU A 318 3.30 14.39 -12.70
CA GLU A 318 2.41 14.79 -11.60
C GLU A 318 2.32 16.33 -11.48
N LEU A 319 3.42 17.05 -11.65
CA LEU A 319 3.45 18.51 -11.65
C LEU A 319 2.68 19.10 -12.85
N LEU A 320 2.84 18.56 -14.05
CA LEU A 320 2.01 18.97 -15.19
C LEU A 320 0.52 18.70 -14.95
N ARG A 321 0.18 17.57 -14.34
CA ARG A 321 -1.21 17.32 -13.92
C ARG A 321 -1.69 18.37 -12.93
N ALA A 322 -0.86 18.77 -11.97
CA ALA A 322 -1.19 19.84 -11.02
C ALA A 322 -1.43 21.18 -11.72
N ALA A 323 -0.55 21.56 -12.66
CA ALA A 323 -0.73 22.76 -13.49
C ALA A 323 -2.04 22.72 -14.29
N TYR A 324 -2.38 21.58 -14.88
CA TYR A 324 -3.65 21.40 -15.59
C TYR A 324 -4.87 21.63 -14.67
N ILE A 325 -4.85 21.08 -13.45
CA ILE A 325 -5.91 21.29 -12.46
C ILE A 325 -6.02 22.77 -12.09
N LEU A 326 -4.89 23.46 -11.85
CA LEU A 326 -4.86 24.90 -11.53
C LEU A 326 -5.48 25.74 -12.65
N ARG A 327 -5.19 25.45 -13.93
CA ARG A 327 -5.84 26.12 -15.08
C ARG A 327 -7.35 25.88 -15.09
N CYS A 328 -7.80 24.66 -14.81
CA CYS A 328 -9.23 24.37 -14.71
C CYS A 328 -9.91 25.14 -13.56
N GLU A 329 -9.17 25.44 -12.50
CA GLU A 329 -9.61 26.25 -11.36
C GLU A 329 -9.50 27.78 -11.62
N GLY A 330 -8.97 28.21 -12.77
CA GLY A 330 -8.75 29.62 -13.12
C GLY A 330 -7.51 30.26 -12.49
N ALA A 331 -6.62 29.47 -11.89
CA ALA A 331 -5.38 29.91 -11.25
C ALA A 331 -4.20 29.91 -12.24
N GLU A 332 -4.26 30.78 -13.27
CA GLU A 332 -3.31 30.80 -14.38
C GLU A 332 -1.86 31.09 -13.96
N ASP A 333 -1.64 32.03 -13.04
CA ASP A 333 -0.30 32.38 -12.55
C ASP A 333 0.35 31.23 -11.78
N GLU A 334 -0.43 30.53 -10.95
CA GLU A 334 0.03 29.36 -10.20
C GLU A 334 0.35 28.20 -11.15
N ALA A 335 -0.48 27.98 -12.18
CA ALA A 335 -0.21 26.98 -13.20
C ALA A 335 1.08 27.28 -13.97
N ALA A 336 1.28 28.54 -14.38
CA ALA A 336 2.49 28.98 -15.07
C ALA A 336 3.75 28.81 -14.22
N PHE A 337 3.66 29.06 -12.91
CA PHE A 337 4.74 28.78 -11.97
C PHE A 337 5.11 27.29 -11.93
N VAL A 338 4.11 26.39 -11.81
CA VAL A 338 4.36 24.94 -11.79
C VAL A 338 4.97 24.46 -13.11
N GLU A 339 4.47 24.97 -14.25
CA GLU A 339 5.01 24.66 -15.58
C GLU A 339 6.47 25.09 -15.74
N ALA A 340 6.84 26.27 -15.27
CA ALA A 340 8.22 26.75 -15.29
C ALA A 340 9.16 25.85 -14.48
N VAL A 341 8.68 25.31 -13.34
CA VAL A 341 9.44 24.31 -12.58
C VAL A 341 9.65 23.03 -13.38
N VAL A 342 8.61 22.53 -14.07
CA VAL A 342 8.71 21.32 -14.91
C VAL A 342 9.69 21.55 -16.07
N GLU A 343 9.62 22.70 -16.73
CA GLU A 343 10.52 23.07 -17.82
C GLU A 343 11.99 23.07 -17.36
N ALA A 344 12.26 23.67 -16.19
CA ALA A 344 13.61 23.75 -15.64
C ALA A 344 14.16 22.42 -15.12
N SER A 345 13.32 21.60 -14.48
CA SER A 345 13.76 20.38 -13.78
C SER A 345 13.61 19.09 -14.61
N THR A 346 12.64 19.05 -15.51
CA THR A 346 12.29 17.87 -16.33
C THR A 346 12.03 18.21 -17.80
N PRO A 347 13.04 18.69 -18.56
CA PRO A 347 12.85 19.11 -19.95
C PRO A 347 12.21 18.03 -20.85
N ALA A 348 12.56 16.75 -20.64
CA ALA A 348 11.99 15.65 -21.41
C ALA A 348 10.47 15.51 -21.21
N VAL A 349 9.97 15.71 -19.99
CA VAL A 349 8.52 15.67 -19.71
C VAL A 349 7.85 16.92 -20.25
N TRP A 350 8.47 18.09 -20.08
CA TRP A 350 7.99 19.36 -20.63
C TRP A 350 7.76 19.31 -22.14
N LEU A 351 8.67 18.69 -22.90
CA LEU A 351 8.52 18.49 -24.35
C LEU A 351 7.28 17.67 -24.72
N THR A 352 6.76 16.86 -23.79
CA THR A 352 5.54 16.05 -23.97
C THR A 352 4.32 16.63 -23.28
N ARG A 353 4.37 17.89 -22.79
CA ARG A 353 3.30 18.50 -21.99
C ARG A 353 1.92 18.45 -22.63
N GLU A 354 1.84 18.65 -23.94
CA GLU A 354 0.56 18.62 -24.67
C GLU A 354 -0.06 17.21 -24.63
N THR A 355 0.78 16.17 -24.71
CA THR A 355 0.32 14.79 -24.56
C THR A 355 -0.16 14.55 -23.13
N VAL A 356 0.56 15.04 -22.12
CA VAL A 356 0.16 14.93 -20.72
C VAL A 356 -1.16 15.65 -20.46
N TYR A 357 -1.35 16.87 -20.98
CA TYR A 357 -2.59 17.63 -20.85
C TYR A 357 -3.75 16.98 -21.58
N ARG A 358 -3.52 16.44 -22.78
CA ARG A 358 -4.55 15.68 -23.50
C ARG A 358 -5.00 14.45 -22.71
N VAL A 359 -4.06 13.65 -22.20
CA VAL A 359 -4.38 12.47 -21.38
C VAL A 359 -5.09 12.88 -20.09
N THR A 360 -4.63 13.95 -19.43
CA THR A 360 -5.22 14.48 -18.20
C THR A 360 -6.63 15.02 -18.44
N GLY A 361 -6.87 15.71 -19.55
CA GLY A 361 -8.20 16.23 -19.90
C GLY A 361 -9.22 15.15 -20.25
N THR A 362 -8.77 13.92 -20.54
CA THR A 362 -9.65 12.75 -20.71
C THR A 362 -9.85 11.94 -19.43
N ASP A 363 -9.21 12.34 -18.32
CA ASP A 363 -9.32 11.61 -17.07
C ASP A 363 -10.73 11.75 -16.47
N PRO A 364 -11.44 10.64 -16.22
CA PRO A 364 -12.81 10.67 -15.68
C PRO A 364 -12.90 11.36 -14.31
N LYS A 365 -11.81 11.43 -13.54
CA LYS A 365 -11.76 12.07 -12.22
C LYS A 365 -11.81 13.60 -12.32
N LEU A 366 -11.45 14.17 -13.47
CA LEU A 366 -11.41 15.63 -13.67
C LEU A 366 -12.64 16.17 -14.41
N VAL A 367 -13.60 15.31 -14.78
CA VAL A 367 -14.77 15.69 -15.62
C VAL A 367 -15.60 16.82 -15.01
N HIS A 368 -15.66 16.96 -13.69
CA HIS A 368 -16.40 18.05 -13.05
C HIS A 368 -15.67 19.40 -13.11
N LEU A 369 -14.33 19.40 -13.21
CA LEU A 369 -13.54 20.63 -13.38
C LEU A 369 -13.60 21.17 -14.81
N THR A 370 -13.85 20.30 -15.79
CA THR A 370 -13.91 20.68 -17.22
C THR A 370 -15.31 21.07 -17.70
N LYS A 371 -16.36 20.82 -16.90
CA LYS A 371 -17.74 21.25 -17.18
C LYS A 371 -17.90 22.76 -16.93
N GLY A 372 -17.41 23.59 -17.84
CA GLY A 372 -17.62 25.04 -17.81
C GLY A 372 -16.39 25.85 -18.17
N THR A 373 -15.21 25.26 -18.11
CA THR A 373 -14.02 25.85 -18.73
C THR A 373 -14.14 25.69 -20.25
N PRO A 374 -13.95 26.76 -21.05
CA PRO A 374 -13.75 26.61 -22.48
C PRO A 374 -12.68 25.54 -22.66
N ARG A 375 -12.93 24.53 -23.51
CA ARG A 375 -11.91 23.50 -23.79
C ARG A 375 -10.61 24.24 -24.00
N LEU A 376 -9.64 24.02 -23.11
CA LEU A 376 -8.29 24.55 -23.25
C LEU A 376 -7.86 24.07 -24.63
N ASN A 377 -7.95 24.95 -25.63
CA ASN A 377 -7.41 24.66 -26.93
C ASN A 377 -5.95 24.38 -26.63
N PRO A 378 -5.42 23.18 -26.96
CA PRO A 378 -4.00 22.93 -26.80
C PRO A 378 -3.32 24.12 -27.46
N PRO A 379 -2.38 24.79 -26.78
CA PRO A 379 -1.86 26.09 -27.19
C PRO A 379 -1.15 25.98 -28.55
N SER A 380 -1.96 25.92 -29.60
CA SER A 380 -1.57 25.88 -31.00
C SER A 380 -1.12 27.26 -31.46
N GLN A 381 -1.27 28.26 -30.56
CA GLN A 381 -0.94 29.66 -30.73
C GLN A 381 -0.40 30.25 -29.42
N LEU A 382 0.51 29.55 -28.73
CA LEU A 382 1.46 30.30 -27.90
C LEU A 382 2.32 31.10 -28.87
N ALA A 383 1.90 32.35 -29.13
CA ALA A 383 2.77 33.40 -29.59
C ALA A 383 4.09 33.24 -28.82
N VAL A 384 5.17 33.00 -29.56
CA VAL A 384 6.55 32.80 -29.09
C VAL A 384 6.72 33.36 -27.67
N PHE A 385 6.51 32.51 -26.66
CA PHE A 385 6.65 32.91 -25.27
C PHE A 385 8.14 33.16 -25.10
N ARG A 386 8.53 34.43 -24.96
CA ARG A 386 9.91 34.74 -24.60
C ARG A 386 10.15 34.06 -23.25
N PRO A 387 11.19 33.21 -23.13
CA PRO A 387 11.51 32.63 -21.84
C PRO A 387 11.72 33.79 -20.86
N LEU A 388 10.88 33.85 -19.83
CA LEU A 388 11.18 34.64 -18.64
C LEU A 388 12.53 34.12 -18.17
N LYS A 389 13.58 34.94 -18.29
CA LYS A 389 14.84 34.67 -17.60
C LYS A 389 14.51 34.68 -16.12
N ILE A 390 14.31 33.49 -15.55
CA ILE A 390 14.24 33.32 -14.11
C ILE A 390 15.66 33.57 -13.60
N ASP A 391 15.94 34.80 -13.18
CA ASP A 391 17.16 35.09 -12.43
C ASP A 391 17.07 34.29 -11.13
N ARG A 392 17.98 33.34 -10.93
CA ARG A 392 17.99 32.45 -9.76
C ARG A 392 18.15 33.20 -8.44
N ASP A 393 18.57 34.47 -8.52
CA ASP A 393 18.79 35.36 -7.38
C ASP A 393 17.70 36.41 -7.19
N THR A 394 16.60 36.39 -7.97
CA THR A 394 15.48 37.32 -7.73
C THR A 394 14.65 36.84 -6.54
N PRO A 395 14.50 37.65 -5.47
CA PRO A 395 13.63 37.32 -4.36
C PRO A 395 12.19 37.15 -4.86
N ILE A 396 11.57 36.01 -4.51
CA ILE A 396 10.15 35.78 -4.78
C ILE A 396 9.37 36.89 -4.06
N PRO A 397 8.47 37.64 -4.75
CA PRO A 397 7.65 38.63 -4.09
C PRO A 397 6.81 37.93 -3.01
N ALA A 398 6.97 38.38 -1.76
CA ALA A 398 6.13 37.94 -0.67
C ALA A 398 4.64 38.20 -1.02
N PRO A 399 3.71 37.31 -0.61
CA PRO A 399 2.30 37.55 -0.82
C PRO A 399 1.92 38.91 -0.23
N SER A 400 1.31 39.75 -1.06
CA SER A 400 0.82 41.08 -0.71
C SER A 400 0.04 41.00 0.60
N ALA A 401 0.56 41.66 1.63
CA ALA A 401 -0.14 41.86 2.88
C ALA A 401 -1.38 42.71 2.58
N ALA A 402 -2.53 42.05 2.50
CA ALA A 402 -3.81 42.71 2.45
C ALA A 402 -3.94 43.62 3.69
N GLU A 403 -4.22 44.88 3.41
CA GLU A 403 -4.46 45.95 4.36
C GLU A 403 -5.45 45.51 5.46
N GLY A 404 -5.02 45.64 6.71
CA GLY A 404 -5.87 45.39 7.86
C GLY A 404 -6.85 46.55 8.10
N PRO A 405 -8.09 46.27 8.54
CA PRO A 405 -8.91 47.28 9.18
C PRO A 405 -8.62 47.32 10.68
N SER A 406 -8.07 48.45 11.11
CA SER A 406 -7.92 48.88 12.50
C SER A 406 -9.29 49.22 13.09
N SER A 407 -9.71 48.52 14.15
CA SER A 407 -10.57 49.08 15.22
C SER A 407 -10.54 48.20 16.48
N PRO A 408 -10.44 48.78 17.68
CA PRO A 408 -10.32 48.05 18.93
C PRO A 408 -11.70 47.62 19.47
N ILE A 409 -11.83 46.34 19.83
CA ILE A 409 -12.97 45.80 20.58
C ILE A 409 -12.64 45.93 22.09
N PRO A 410 -13.57 46.41 22.94
CA PRO A 410 -13.36 46.56 24.38
C PRO A 410 -13.40 45.19 25.11
N PRO A 411 -12.83 45.08 26.32
CA PRO A 411 -12.74 43.82 27.04
C PRO A 411 -14.09 43.42 27.65
N GLU A 412 -14.73 42.39 27.10
CA GLU A 412 -15.85 41.71 27.75
C GLU A 412 -15.38 40.81 28.89
N SER A 413 -16.13 40.89 29.98
CA SER A 413 -15.88 40.28 31.26
C SER A 413 -16.18 38.77 31.23
N ILE A 414 -15.21 37.95 31.60
CA ILE A 414 -15.40 36.51 31.82
C ILE A 414 -16.15 36.33 33.14
N GLN A 415 -17.46 36.09 33.07
CA GLN A 415 -18.22 35.49 34.15
C GLN A 415 -18.10 33.97 34.08
N THR A 416 -17.61 33.37 35.16
CA THR A 416 -17.63 31.93 35.40
C THR A 416 -19.03 31.50 35.89
N PRO A 417 -19.67 30.48 35.30
CA PRO A 417 -20.82 29.84 35.92
C PRO A 417 -20.34 28.70 36.81
N SER A 418 -20.41 28.95 38.12
CA SER A 418 -20.54 27.92 39.14
C SER A 418 -21.92 27.28 39.02
N GLY A 419 -21.98 25.97 38.79
CA GLY A 419 -23.23 25.22 38.66
C GLY A 419 -23.03 23.77 39.06
N ARG A 420 -22.95 23.51 40.37
CA ARG A 420 -23.15 22.19 40.95
C ARG A 420 -24.61 21.79 40.75
N HIS A 421 -24.85 20.70 40.03
CA HIS A 421 -26.10 19.95 40.14
C HIS A 421 -25.78 18.59 40.76
N ASP A 422 -26.10 18.48 42.05
CA ASP A 422 -26.47 17.23 42.70
C ASP A 422 -27.75 16.72 42.03
N VAL A 423 -27.74 15.48 41.55
CA VAL A 423 -28.96 14.70 41.29
C VAL A 423 -28.73 13.30 41.83
N GLY A 424 -29.59 12.94 42.77
CA GLY A 424 -29.49 11.76 43.60
C GLY A 424 -29.73 10.44 42.87
N SER A 425 -29.10 9.41 43.43
CA SER A 425 -29.56 8.03 43.35
C SER A 425 -31.03 7.92 43.79
N PRO A 426 -31.79 7.01 43.18
CA PRO A 426 -32.41 6.03 44.06
C PRO A 426 -32.51 4.61 43.50
N HIS A 427 -32.48 3.70 44.48
CA HIS A 427 -33.25 2.47 44.59
C HIS A 427 -32.86 1.20 43.82
N GLU A 428 -32.32 0.28 44.63
CA GLU A 428 -32.49 -1.16 44.55
C GLU A 428 -33.97 -1.57 44.50
N ASP A 429 -34.28 -2.50 43.59
CA ASP A 429 -35.31 -3.54 43.69
C ASP A 429 -35.01 -4.54 42.55
N GLY A 430 -34.89 -5.86 42.69
CA GLY A 430 -35.61 -6.76 43.58
C GLY A 430 -36.68 -7.53 42.79
N GLY A 431 -36.31 -8.56 42.02
CA GLY A 431 -37.31 -9.47 41.40
C GLY A 431 -36.74 -10.34 40.29
N ARG A 432 -36.35 -11.59 40.57
CA ARG A 432 -37.15 -12.84 40.42
C ARG A 432 -37.45 -13.27 38.98
N LEU A 433 -36.92 -14.45 38.68
CA LEU A 433 -37.24 -15.36 37.57
C LEU A 433 -38.76 -15.59 37.40
N PRO A 434 -39.16 -16.08 36.21
CA PRO A 434 -39.74 -17.41 36.24
C PRO A 434 -39.19 -18.37 35.17
N HIS A 435 -39.05 -19.61 35.62
CA HIS A 435 -39.05 -20.84 34.84
C HIS A 435 -40.40 -21.08 34.16
N SER A 436 -40.34 -21.64 32.95
CA SER A 436 -41.22 -22.64 32.28
C SER A 436 -41.36 -22.25 30.81
N GLY A 437 -41.09 -23.08 29.79
CA GLY A 437 -40.99 -24.53 29.71
C GLY A 437 -42.01 -25.02 28.67
N GLN A 438 -41.53 -25.38 27.46
CA GLN A 438 -41.80 -26.64 26.75
C GLN A 438 -40.95 -26.71 25.49
#